data_AF-A0A8T4EQZ2-F1
#
_entry.id   AF-A0A8T4EQZ2-F1
#
_cell.length_a   1.000
_cell.length_b   1.000
_cell.length_c   1.000
_cell.angle_alpha   90.00
_cell.angle_beta   90.00
_cell.angle_gamma   90.00
#
_symmetry.space_group_name_H-M   'P 1'
#
loop_
_entity.id
_entity.type
_entity.pdbx_description
1 polymer ?
#
loop_
_entity_poly.entity_id
_entity_poly.type
_entity_poly.pdbx_seq_one_letter_code
_entity_poly.pdbx_strand_id
1 'polypeptide(L)'
;MSAAQNSSRNPHEVPPSQRAVLEGPDIQRALTRIAHEILERTKGATDVVLLGIPTRGATLAVRLAERIAEFEGVKVPVGALDITMYRDDLRLRPARPLGHTELPPGGVDGRVVVLVDDVLFSGRTVRAALDALNDVGRPRAVQLATLVDRGHRELPIRADYVGKNLPTAKSETVKVYLAETDGRDAVVLLKEEQR
;
A
#
# COMPACT_ATOMS: atom_id res chain seq x y z
N MET A 1 4.11 -46.03 -23.87
CA MET A 1 3.13 -46.27 -22.79
C MET A 1 3.18 -45.08 -21.84
N SER A 2 1.99 -44.53 -21.51
CA SER A 2 1.64 -43.54 -20.46
C SER A 2 2.27 -42.13 -20.56
N ALA A 3 1.62 -41.12 -21.15
CA ALA A 3 0.44 -40.35 -20.71
C ALA A 3 0.76 -39.32 -19.60
N ALA A 4 0.93 -38.07 -20.05
CA ALA A 4 0.97 -36.87 -19.22
C ALA A 4 -0.43 -36.55 -18.67
N GLN A 5 -0.55 -36.40 -17.36
CA GLN A 5 -1.75 -35.90 -16.69
C GLN A 5 -1.71 -34.37 -16.71
N ASN A 6 -2.60 -33.75 -17.49
CA ASN A 6 -2.88 -32.32 -17.39
C ASN A 6 -4.19 -32.14 -16.63
N SER A 7 -4.11 -31.51 -15.46
CA SER A 7 -5.23 -31.29 -14.54
C SER A 7 -6.27 -30.34 -15.13
N SER A 8 -7.51 -30.84 -15.20
CA SER A 8 -8.74 -30.15 -15.63
C SER A 8 -8.99 -28.85 -14.86
N ARG A 9 -9.09 -27.71 -15.58
CA ARG A 9 -9.75 -26.49 -15.08
C ARG A 9 -11.24 -26.59 -15.39
N ASN A 10 -12.06 -26.34 -14.38
CA ASN A 10 -13.51 -26.41 -14.44
C ASN A 10 -14.08 -25.24 -15.28
N PRO A 11 -14.86 -25.48 -16.36
CA PRO A 11 -15.30 -24.42 -17.30
C PRO A 11 -16.49 -23.56 -16.81
N HIS A 12 -16.91 -23.66 -15.54
CA HIS A 12 -18.10 -22.99 -15.00
C HIS A 12 -17.82 -21.86 -14.00
N GLU A 13 -16.59 -21.37 -13.90
CA GLU A 13 -16.30 -20.21 -13.05
C GLU A 13 -16.62 -18.92 -13.81
N VAL A 14 -17.82 -18.36 -13.60
CA VAL A 14 -18.19 -17.04 -14.11
C VAL A 14 -17.23 -16.02 -13.49
N PRO A 15 -16.50 -15.22 -14.29
CA PRO A 15 -15.56 -14.26 -13.73
C PRO A 15 -16.31 -13.20 -12.92
N PRO A 16 -15.81 -12.80 -11.73
CA PRO A 16 -16.48 -11.82 -10.88
C PRO A 16 -16.69 -10.50 -11.63
N SER A 17 -17.84 -9.86 -11.43
CA SER A 17 -18.11 -8.55 -12.03
C SER A 17 -17.06 -7.53 -11.54
N GLN A 18 -16.37 -6.92 -12.51
CA GLN A 18 -15.27 -5.99 -12.26
C GLN A 18 -15.68 -4.57 -12.66
N ARG A 19 -15.54 -3.63 -11.72
CA ARG A 19 -15.78 -2.20 -11.97
C ARG A 19 -14.49 -1.41 -11.79
N ALA A 20 -14.10 -0.65 -12.81
CA ALA A 20 -13.02 0.33 -12.68
C ALA A 20 -13.47 1.50 -11.76
N VAL A 21 -12.60 1.90 -10.84
CA VAL A 21 -12.87 2.94 -9.83
C VAL A 21 -11.90 4.11 -9.96
N LEU A 22 -10.65 3.84 -10.33
CA LEU A 22 -9.63 4.82 -10.70
C LEU A 22 -8.87 4.31 -11.92
N GLU A 23 -8.57 5.21 -12.83
CA GLU A 23 -7.65 4.96 -13.94
C GLU A 23 -6.33 5.71 -13.72
N GLY A 24 -5.33 5.50 -14.59
CA GLY A 24 -4.01 6.12 -14.47
C GLY A 24 -4.02 7.62 -14.17
N PRO A 25 -4.75 8.45 -14.94
CA PRO A 25 -4.85 9.89 -14.66
C PRO A 25 -5.43 10.21 -13.28
N ASP A 26 -6.35 9.39 -12.77
CA ASP A 26 -6.92 9.59 -11.44
C ASP A 26 -5.92 9.25 -10.34
N ILE A 27 -5.15 8.17 -10.52
CA ILE A 27 -4.08 7.77 -9.59
C ILE A 27 -3.01 8.86 -9.55
N GLN A 28 -2.60 9.38 -10.71
CA GLN A 28 -1.63 10.47 -10.79
C GLN A 28 -2.11 11.72 -10.02
N ARG A 29 -3.36 12.14 -10.22
CA ARG A 29 -3.96 13.26 -9.48
C ARG A 29 -4.03 13.01 -7.97
N ALA A 30 -4.41 11.79 -7.57
CA ALA A 30 -4.46 11.41 -6.16
C ALA A 30 -3.09 11.48 -5.50
N LEU A 31 -2.04 10.96 -6.16
CA LEU A 31 -0.67 11.00 -5.65
C LEU A 31 -0.12 12.42 -5.59
N THR A 32 -0.40 13.26 -6.59
CA THR A 32 -0.03 14.68 -6.55
C THR A 32 -0.67 15.40 -5.35
N ARG A 33 -1.95 15.15 -5.08
CA ARG A 33 -2.61 15.72 -3.90
C ARG A 33 -2.00 15.23 -2.59
N ILE A 34 -1.76 13.91 -2.45
CA ILE A 34 -1.10 13.34 -1.26
C ILE A 34 0.28 13.97 -1.06
N ALA A 35 1.07 14.14 -2.11
CA ALA A 35 2.39 14.75 -2.02
C ALA A 35 2.34 16.20 -1.47
N HIS A 36 1.40 17.02 -1.96
CA HIS A 36 1.18 18.36 -1.40
C HIS A 36 0.70 18.34 0.05
N GLU A 37 -0.24 17.45 0.39
CA GLU A 37 -0.73 17.32 1.77
C GLU A 37 0.38 16.92 2.75
N ILE A 38 1.28 16.00 2.34
CA ILE A 38 2.46 15.63 3.12
C ILE A 38 3.30 16.88 3.38
N LEU A 39 3.70 17.59 2.31
CA LEU A 39 4.55 18.77 2.41
C LEU A 39 3.96 19.87 3.30
N GLU A 40 2.67 20.16 3.15
CA GLU A 40 1.98 21.16 3.95
C GLU A 40 1.97 20.77 5.43
N ARG A 41 1.63 19.51 5.72
CA ARG A 41 1.50 19.03 7.10
C ARG A 41 2.84 18.84 7.80
N THR A 42 3.90 18.50 7.07
CA THR A 42 5.26 18.34 7.61
C THR A 42 6.08 19.63 7.57
N LYS A 43 5.53 20.71 7.02
CA LYS A 43 6.20 22.01 6.81
C LYS A 43 7.46 21.87 5.94
N GLY A 44 7.33 21.13 4.85
CA GLY A 44 8.40 20.79 3.92
C GLY A 44 8.92 19.36 4.05
N ALA A 45 9.92 19.03 3.24
CA ALA A 45 10.42 17.66 3.05
C ALA A 45 11.60 17.25 3.94
N THR A 46 12.23 18.18 4.67
CA THR A 46 13.56 18.00 5.28
C THR A 46 13.68 16.82 6.25
N ASP A 47 12.62 16.56 7.02
CA ASP A 47 12.58 15.54 8.07
C ASP A 47 11.70 14.34 7.73
N VAL A 48 11.22 14.26 6.49
CA VAL A 48 10.29 13.23 6.06
C VAL A 48 11.06 12.03 5.55
N VAL A 49 10.59 10.83 5.89
CA VAL A 49 11.01 9.56 5.28
C VAL A 49 9.76 8.82 4.83
N LEU A 50 9.75 8.33 3.58
CA LEU A 50 8.67 7.48 3.09
C LEU A 50 9.08 6.01 3.24
N LEU A 51 8.27 5.23 3.93
CA LEU A 51 8.45 3.76 3.99
C LEU A 51 7.23 3.08 3.40
N GLY A 52 7.40 2.45 2.25
CA GLY A 52 6.31 1.70 1.64
C GLY A 52 6.19 0.30 2.20
N ILE A 53 4.95 -0.15 2.42
CA ILE A 53 4.65 -1.52 2.83
C ILE A 53 4.59 -2.37 1.55
N PRO A 54 5.43 -3.42 1.40
CA PRO A 54 5.46 -4.22 0.19
C PRO A 54 4.14 -4.94 -0.11
N THR A 55 3.79 -5.14 -1.39
CA THR A 55 4.59 -4.80 -2.59
C THR A 55 4.25 -3.40 -3.14
N ARG A 56 2.97 -3.11 -3.38
CA ARG A 56 2.52 -1.89 -4.07
C ARG A 56 2.70 -0.62 -3.25
N GLY A 57 2.64 -0.69 -1.92
CA GLY A 57 2.94 0.46 -1.05
C GLY A 57 4.38 0.97 -1.26
N ALA A 58 5.34 0.07 -1.46
CA ALA A 58 6.73 0.43 -1.83
C ALA A 58 6.81 1.16 -3.18
N THR A 59 6.10 0.67 -4.20
CA THR A 59 6.01 1.35 -5.50
C THR A 59 5.40 2.75 -5.37
N LEU A 60 4.32 2.88 -4.59
CA LEU A 60 3.67 4.18 -4.36
C LEU A 60 4.56 5.15 -3.59
N ALA A 61 5.36 4.67 -2.63
CA ALA A 61 6.31 5.50 -1.89
C ALA A 61 7.35 6.13 -2.81
N VAL A 62 7.88 5.37 -3.78
CA VAL A 62 8.80 5.90 -4.81
C VAL A 62 8.12 6.98 -5.65
N ARG A 63 6.92 6.70 -6.18
CA ARG A 63 6.15 7.67 -6.97
C ARG A 63 5.79 8.96 -6.21
N LEU A 64 5.61 8.88 -4.90
CA LEU A 64 5.37 10.04 -4.04
C LEU A 64 6.65 10.85 -3.85
N ALA A 65 7.79 10.20 -3.61
CA ALA A 65 9.07 10.90 -3.47
C ALA A 65 9.48 11.63 -4.76
N GLU A 66 9.24 11.03 -5.93
CA GLU A 66 9.47 11.67 -7.23
C GLU A 66 8.64 12.96 -7.37
N ARG A 67 7.34 12.90 -7.06
CA ARG A 67 6.46 14.08 -7.08
C ARG A 67 6.90 15.15 -6.10
N ILE A 68 7.25 14.78 -4.88
CA ILE A 68 7.74 15.74 -3.89
C ILE A 68 9.03 16.41 -4.41
N ALA A 69 9.93 15.65 -5.01
CA ALA A 69 11.16 16.20 -5.60
C ALA A 69 10.89 17.15 -6.76
N GLU A 70 9.87 16.89 -7.59
CA GLU A 70 9.45 17.81 -8.66
C GLU A 70 8.95 19.16 -8.11
N PHE A 71 8.31 19.18 -6.94
CA PHE A 71 7.73 20.40 -6.36
C PHE A 71 8.71 21.21 -5.52
N GLU A 72 9.52 20.55 -4.69
CA GLU A 72 10.42 21.20 -3.72
C GLU A 72 11.89 21.19 -4.14
N GLY A 73 12.25 20.42 -5.17
CA GLY A 73 13.65 20.21 -5.55
C GLY A 73 14.44 19.36 -4.54
N VAL A 74 13.77 18.78 -3.54
CA VAL A 74 14.40 17.97 -2.48
C VAL A 74 14.03 16.50 -2.65
N LYS A 75 15.03 15.61 -2.60
CA LYS A 75 14.82 14.17 -2.61
C LYS A 75 14.46 13.68 -1.22
N VAL A 76 13.21 13.26 -1.02
CA VAL A 76 12.77 12.59 0.20
C VAL A 76 13.37 11.18 0.22
N PRO A 77 14.02 10.75 1.33
CA PRO A 77 14.49 9.38 1.47
C PRO A 77 13.33 8.37 1.43
N VAL A 78 13.51 7.29 0.68
CA VAL A 78 12.52 6.22 0.51
C VAL A 78 13.11 4.89 0.94
N GLY A 79 12.30 4.08 1.60
CA GLY A 79 12.61 2.68 1.91
C GLY A 79 11.38 1.78 1.80
N ALA A 80 11.56 0.52 2.13
CA ALA A 80 10.52 -0.49 2.18
C ALA A 80 10.55 -1.21 3.55
N LEU A 81 9.39 -1.46 4.13
CA LEU A 81 9.28 -2.12 5.43
C LEU A 81 8.61 -3.48 5.27
N ASP A 82 9.38 -4.57 5.33
CA ASP A 82 8.79 -5.91 5.32
C ASP A 82 8.09 -6.18 6.66
N ILE A 83 6.81 -6.54 6.56
CA ILE A 83 5.96 -6.81 7.72
C ILE A 83 5.64 -8.29 7.85
N THR A 84 6.23 -9.15 7.02
CA THR A 84 5.79 -10.54 6.85
C THR A 84 5.77 -11.26 8.19
N MET A 85 6.81 -11.11 9.01
CA MET A 85 6.94 -11.74 10.34
C MET A 85 6.07 -11.12 11.44
N TYR A 86 5.47 -9.94 11.21
CA TYR A 86 4.70 -9.20 12.21
C TYR A 86 3.19 -9.39 12.08
N ARG A 87 2.76 -10.07 11.03
CA ARG A 87 1.34 -10.36 10.78
C ARG A 87 0.79 -11.34 11.81
N ASP A 88 -0.38 -11.02 12.35
CA ASP A 88 -1.09 -11.84 13.32
C ASP A 88 -1.76 -13.10 12.70
N ASP A 89 -1.87 -13.14 11.37
CA ASP A 89 -2.52 -14.20 10.62
C ASP A 89 -1.56 -15.21 9.97
N LEU A 90 -0.27 -15.21 10.36
CA LEU A 90 0.77 -16.08 9.80
C LEU A 90 0.41 -17.57 9.81
N ARG A 91 -0.28 -18.05 10.85
CA ARG A 91 -0.71 -19.46 10.97
C ARG A 91 -1.94 -19.80 10.12
N LEU A 92 -2.67 -18.79 9.66
CA LEU A 92 -3.95 -18.93 8.98
C LEU A 92 -3.83 -18.80 7.45
N ARG A 93 -2.68 -18.36 6.95
CA ARG A 93 -2.43 -18.13 5.53
C ARG A 93 -1.27 -18.98 5.01
N PRO A 94 -1.22 -19.25 3.70
CA PRO A 94 -0.05 -19.85 3.07
C PRO A 94 1.22 -19.05 3.37
N ALA A 95 2.34 -19.74 3.56
CA ALA A 95 3.63 -19.12 3.76
C ALA A 95 3.93 -18.14 2.61
N ARG A 96 4.24 -16.90 2.96
CA ARG A 96 4.77 -15.90 2.02
C ARG A 96 6.29 -15.91 2.12
N PRO A 97 7.02 -15.74 1.01
CA PRO A 97 8.45 -15.53 1.07
C PRO A 97 8.74 -14.29 1.92
N LEU A 98 9.75 -14.37 2.78
CA LEU A 98 10.21 -13.23 3.55
C LEU A 98 10.70 -12.15 2.58
N GLY A 99 10.21 -10.93 2.77
CA GLY A 99 10.78 -9.75 2.14
C GLY A 99 12.02 -9.28 2.89
N HIS A 100 12.60 -8.20 2.40
CA HIS A 100 13.65 -7.48 3.09
C HIS A 100 13.19 -6.08 3.44
N THR A 101 13.45 -5.66 4.68
CA THR A 101 13.33 -4.27 5.09
C THR A 101 14.53 -3.50 4.56
N GLU A 102 14.26 -2.45 3.81
CA GLU A 102 15.25 -1.56 3.21
C GLU A 102 15.05 -0.17 3.80
N LEU A 103 15.98 0.27 4.64
CA LEU A 103 15.96 1.61 5.21
C LEU A 103 16.80 2.55 4.36
N PRO A 104 16.37 3.81 4.17
CA PRO A 104 17.20 4.79 3.51
C PRO A 104 18.43 5.17 4.36
N PRO A 105 19.47 5.75 3.73
CA PRO A 105 20.58 6.35 4.46
C PRO A 105 20.10 7.36 5.51
N GLY A 106 20.64 7.25 6.73
CA GLY A 106 20.21 8.07 7.86
C GLY A 106 19.04 7.50 8.67
N GLY A 107 18.46 6.36 8.26
CA GLY A 107 17.46 5.62 9.04
C GLY A 107 16.17 6.39 9.30
N VAL A 108 15.50 6.05 10.40
CA VAL A 108 14.17 6.61 10.77
C VAL A 108 14.18 7.41 12.07
N ASP A 109 15.29 7.38 12.81
CA ASP A 109 15.38 7.97 14.15
C ASP A 109 15.14 9.48 14.11
N GLY A 110 14.22 9.96 14.95
CA GLY A 110 13.88 11.38 15.06
C GLY A 110 13.17 11.99 13.83
N ARG A 111 12.91 11.19 12.78
CA ARG A 111 12.25 11.62 11.55
C ARG A 111 10.72 11.54 11.64
N VAL A 112 10.04 12.20 10.71
CA VAL A 112 8.61 11.95 10.43
C VAL A 112 8.54 10.84 9.39
N VAL A 113 8.12 9.65 9.80
CA VAL A 113 7.95 8.51 8.89
C VAL A 113 6.53 8.53 8.36
N VAL A 114 6.37 8.56 7.04
CA VAL A 114 5.09 8.33 6.37
C VAL A 114 5.10 6.90 5.85
N LEU A 115 4.32 6.04 6.49
CA LEU A 115 4.03 4.70 5.97
C LEU A 115 3.14 4.84 4.73
N VAL A 116 3.44 4.08 3.68
CA VAL A 116 2.68 4.12 2.42
C VAL A 116 2.11 2.74 2.12
N ASP A 117 0.79 2.66 1.99
CA ASP A 117 0.05 1.45 1.63
C ASP A 117 -0.81 1.68 0.37
N ASP A 118 -1.21 0.62 -0.31
CA ASP A 118 -2.09 0.74 -1.48
C ASP A 118 -3.57 0.83 -1.09
N VAL A 119 -4.01 -0.01 -0.14
CA VAL A 119 -5.40 -0.09 0.32
C VAL A 119 -5.47 -0.23 1.84
N LEU A 120 -6.03 0.78 2.50
CA LEU A 120 -6.36 0.71 3.91
C LEU A 120 -7.73 0.05 4.12
N PHE A 121 -7.72 -1.14 4.74
CA PHE A 121 -8.90 -1.95 5.06
C PHE A 121 -9.10 -2.10 6.58
N SER A 122 -8.83 -3.27 7.17
CA SER A 122 -9.03 -3.52 8.60
C SER A 122 -8.06 -2.77 9.52
N GLY A 123 -6.90 -2.36 8.98
CA GLY A 123 -5.80 -1.73 9.72
C GLY A 123 -4.71 -2.69 10.20
N ARG A 124 -4.90 -4.01 10.06
CA ARG A 124 -3.92 -5.01 10.56
C ARG A 124 -2.55 -4.93 9.89
N THR A 125 -2.51 -4.67 8.58
CA THR A 125 -1.27 -4.41 7.83
C THR A 125 -0.47 -3.26 8.44
N VAL A 126 -1.14 -2.14 8.71
CA VAL A 126 -0.50 -0.95 9.30
C VAL A 126 -0.06 -1.23 10.74
N ARG A 127 -0.86 -1.96 11.53
CA ARG A 127 -0.44 -2.37 12.87
C ARG A 127 0.85 -3.20 12.83
N ALA A 128 0.95 -4.16 11.92
CA ALA A 128 2.16 -4.95 11.73
C ALA A 128 3.34 -4.08 11.25
N ALA A 129 3.09 -3.07 10.41
CA ALA A 129 4.10 -2.10 10.02
C ALA A 129 4.59 -1.24 11.19
N LEU A 130 3.71 -0.83 12.11
CA LEU A 130 4.12 -0.11 13.32
C LEU A 130 5.00 -0.98 14.23
N ASP A 131 4.70 -2.26 14.37
CA ASP A 131 5.55 -3.19 15.12
C ASP A 131 6.91 -3.35 14.44
N ALA A 132 6.93 -3.59 13.12
CA ALA A 132 8.18 -3.71 12.35
C ALA A 132 9.03 -2.43 12.42
N LEU A 133 8.38 -1.26 12.41
CA LEU A 133 9.05 0.03 12.53
C LEU A 133 9.74 0.20 13.89
N ASN A 134 9.14 -0.32 14.96
CA ASN A 134 9.73 -0.30 16.30
C ASN A 134 10.99 -1.16 16.42
N ASP A 135 11.20 -2.14 15.55
CA ASP A 135 12.43 -2.95 15.59
C ASP A 135 13.59 -2.28 14.84
N VAL A 136 13.30 -1.28 13.99
CA VAL A 136 14.30 -0.63 13.14
C VAL A 136 14.64 0.82 13.52
N GLY A 137 13.87 1.45 14.42
CA GLY A 137 14.22 2.75 14.96
C GLY A 137 13.11 3.44 15.76
N ARG A 138 13.31 4.73 16.04
CA ARG A 138 12.45 5.57 16.90
C ARG A 138 12.11 6.88 16.16
N PRO A 139 11.12 6.85 15.25
CA PRO A 139 10.66 8.07 14.58
C PRO A 139 10.03 9.05 15.57
N ARG A 140 10.15 10.35 15.29
CA ARG A 140 9.50 11.42 16.05
C ARG A 140 7.99 11.38 15.90
N ALA A 141 7.52 10.99 14.71
CA ALA A 141 6.11 10.79 14.42
C ALA A 141 5.97 9.76 13.30
N VAL A 142 4.85 9.02 13.32
CA VAL A 142 4.46 8.11 12.25
C VAL A 142 3.13 8.58 11.69
N GLN A 143 3.06 8.67 10.37
CA GLN A 143 1.86 9.03 9.61
C GLN A 143 1.57 7.94 8.59
N LEU A 144 0.36 7.94 8.03
CA LEU A 144 -0.07 6.95 7.03
C LEU A 144 -0.65 7.60 5.78
N ALA A 145 -0.07 7.29 4.63
CA ALA A 145 -0.63 7.57 3.32
C ALA A 145 -1.17 6.28 2.68
N THR A 146 -2.37 6.36 2.10
CA THR A 146 -2.95 5.26 1.32
C THR A 146 -3.55 5.78 0.01
N LEU A 147 -3.41 5.01 -1.07
CA LEU A 147 -4.10 5.35 -2.32
C LEU A 147 -5.61 5.21 -2.16
N VAL A 148 -6.09 4.13 -1.52
CA VAL A 148 -7.50 3.89 -1.28
C VAL A 148 -7.76 3.63 0.20
N ASP A 149 -8.81 4.25 0.73
CA ASP A 149 -9.41 3.85 2.00
C ASP A 149 -10.78 3.22 1.72
N ARG A 150 -10.92 1.93 2.06
CA ARG A 150 -12.15 1.17 1.80
C ARG A 150 -13.03 0.95 3.03
N GLY A 151 -12.68 1.55 4.17
CA GLY A 151 -13.40 1.41 5.45
C GLY A 151 -13.20 0.04 6.13
N HIS A 152 -14.20 -0.37 6.92
CA HIS A 152 -14.24 -1.64 7.68
C HIS A 152 -13.09 -1.86 8.66
N ARG A 153 -12.75 -0.81 9.41
CA ARG A 153 -11.72 -0.88 10.45
C ARG A 153 -12.06 -1.91 11.52
N GLU A 154 -11.05 -2.69 11.87
CA GLU A 154 -11.06 -3.58 13.04
C GLU A 154 -10.11 -3.06 14.13
N LEU A 155 -9.22 -2.14 13.76
CA LEU A 155 -8.31 -1.44 14.66
C LEU A 155 -8.56 0.07 14.55
N PRO A 156 -8.31 0.86 15.61
CA PRO A 156 -8.49 2.32 15.62
C PRO A 156 -7.38 3.03 14.83
N ILE A 157 -7.18 2.64 13.57
CA ILE A 157 -6.15 3.14 12.67
C ILE A 157 -6.83 3.92 11.54
N ARG A 158 -6.35 5.13 11.30
CA ARG A 158 -6.80 6.02 10.22
C ARG A 158 -5.59 6.47 9.41
N ALA A 159 -5.79 6.64 8.11
CA ALA A 159 -4.81 7.32 7.26
C ALA A 159 -4.85 8.83 7.48
N ASP A 160 -3.67 9.42 7.46
CA ASP A 160 -3.47 10.86 7.43
C ASP A 160 -3.73 11.42 6.04
N TYR A 161 -3.36 10.66 5.01
CA TYR A 161 -3.48 11.04 3.61
C TYR A 161 -4.20 9.93 2.83
N VAL A 162 -5.26 10.31 2.12
CA VAL A 162 -6.09 9.35 1.39
C VAL A 162 -6.28 9.82 -0.05
N GLY A 163 -5.92 8.97 -1.01
CA GLY A 163 -6.15 9.23 -2.44
C GLY A 163 -7.63 9.19 -2.82
N LYS A 164 -8.34 8.16 -2.39
CA LYS A 164 -9.80 8.04 -2.54
C LYS A 164 -10.43 7.26 -1.39
N ASN A 165 -11.46 7.86 -0.79
CA ASN A 165 -12.39 7.11 0.05
C ASN A 165 -13.37 6.36 -0.84
N LEU A 166 -13.40 5.04 -0.71
CA LEU A 166 -14.24 4.15 -1.51
C LEU A 166 -15.13 3.32 -0.58
N PRO A 167 -16.40 3.70 -0.38
CA PRO A 167 -17.35 2.85 0.32
C PRO A 167 -17.45 1.49 -0.38
N THR A 168 -17.28 0.41 0.37
CA THR A 168 -17.36 -0.97 -0.14
C THR A 168 -18.23 -1.83 0.78
N ALA A 169 -18.78 -2.92 0.27
CA ALA A 169 -19.25 -4.03 1.11
C ALA A 169 -18.06 -4.88 1.57
N LYS A 170 -18.24 -5.65 2.66
CA LYS A 170 -17.18 -6.55 3.17
C LYS A 170 -16.81 -7.66 2.18
N SER A 171 -17.78 -8.12 1.38
CA SER A 171 -17.59 -9.13 0.32
C SER A 171 -16.91 -8.57 -0.93
N GLU A 172 -16.82 -7.25 -1.08
CA GLU A 172 -16.11 -6.67 -2.22
C GLU A 172 -14.61 -6.71 -2.00
N THR A 173 -13.84 -6.78 -3.09
CA THR A 173 -12.37 -6.73 -3.05
C THR A 173 -11.88 -5.57 -3.89
N VAL A 174 -11.05 -4.71 -3.29
CA VAL A 174 -10.33 -3.66 -4.02
C VAL A 174 -9.00 -4.25 -4.51
N LYS A 175 -8.75 -4.19 -5.82
CA LYS A 175 -7.44 -4.50 -6.40
C LYS A 175 -6.82 -3.24 -6.99
N VAL A 176 -5.59 -2.98 -6.59
CA VAL A 176 -4.74 -1.93 -7.17
C VAL A 176 -3.82 -2.60 -8.18
N TYR A 177 -3.65 -1.97 -9.33
CA TYR A 177 -2.68 -2.31 -10.37
C TYR A 177 -1.80 -1.08 -10.57
N LEU A 178 -0.49 -1.30 -10.58
CA LEU A 178 0.51 -0.28 -10.87
C LEU A 178 1.36 -0.71 -12.05
N ALA A 179 1.72 0.22 -12.93
CA ALA A 179 2.48 -0.05 -14.14
C ALA A 179 3.77 -0.86 -13.90
N GLU A 180 4.49 -0.59 -12.82
CA GLU A 180 5.77 -1.22 -12.46
C GLU A 180 5.62 -2.70 -12.10
N THR A 181 4.46 -3.09 -11.55
CA THR A 181 4.20 -4.45 -11.05
C THR A 181 3.19 -5.23 -11.89
N ASP A 182 2.33 -4.54 -12.63
CA ASP A 182 1.14 -5.09 -13.28
C ASP A 182 0.99 -4.65 -14.75
N GLY A 183 1.85 -3.77 -15.26
CA GLY A 183 1.80 -3.27 -16.63
C GLY A 183 0.70 -2.25 -16.92
N ARG A 184 -0.09 -1.85 -15.91
CA ARG A 184 -1.09 -0.78 -16.01
C ARG A 184 -1.38 -0.12 -14.67
N ASP A 185 -1.85 1.13 -14.71
CA ASP A 185 -2.38 1.83 -13.56
C ASP A 185 -3.91 1.74 -13.52
N ALA A 186 -4.46 1.07 -12.50
CA ALA A 186 -5.90 1.01 -12.27
C ALA A 186 -6.23 0.62 -10.83
N VAL A 187 -7.36 1.13 -10.31
CA VAL A 187 -8.02 0.55 -9.14
C VAL A 187 -9.35 -0.01 -9.56
N VAL A 188 -9.61 -1.27 -9.19
CA VAL A 188 -10.84 -1.97 -9.56
C VAL A 188 -11.51 -2.54 -8.32
N LEU A 189 -12.83 -2.55 -8.33
CA LEU A 189 -13.67 -3.20 -7.34
C LEU A 189 -14.22 -4.49 -7.94
N LEU A 190 -14.00 -5.59 -7.24
CA LEU A 190 -14.54 -6.90 -7.57
C LEU A 190 -15.68 -7.21 -6.62
N LYS A 191 -16.80 -7.67 -7.16
CA LYS A 191 -17.90 -8.22 -6.37
C LYS A 191 -17.85 -9.74 -6.41
N GLU A 192 -17.96 -10.39 -5.26
CA GLU A 192 -18.38 -11.79 -5.24
C GLU A 192 -19.86 -11.84 -5.63
N GLU A 193 -20.20 -12.64 -6.65
CA GLU A 193 -21.60 -12.98 -6.90
C GLU A 193 -22.07 -13.92 -5.79
N GLN A 194 -23.23 -13.58 -5.21
CA GLN A 194 -23.90 -14.40 -4.20
C GLN A 194 -24.23 -15.76 -4.83
N ARG A 195 -23.64 -16.82 -4.27
CA ARG A 195 -24.11 -18.19 -4.51
C ARG A 195 -25.47 -18.41 -3.86
#